data_AF-A0A1C0SF96-F1
#
_entry.id   AF-A0A1C0SF96-F1
#
_cell.length_a   1.000
_cell.length_b   1.000
_cell.length_c   1.000
_cell.angle_alpha   90.00
_cell.angle_beta   90.00
_cell.angle_gamma   90.00
#
_symmetry.space_group_name_H-M   'P 1'
#
loop_
_entity.id
_entity.type
_entity.pdbx_description
1 polymer ?
#
loop_
_entity_poly.entity_id
_entity_poly.type
_entity_poly.pdbx_seq_one_letter_code
_entity_poly.pdbx_strand_id
1 'polypeptide(L)'
;MTPAQAIAALDRQLARHGQAVRVRRGPKDAQVAIAAMLGFVRGYKADDVVGESGVSQTDSKVVLSPSDLAAWPRPFPQKGDWCEVDGRFRVVEEHDHRKLNDVVVRIELRIKG
;
A
#
# COMPACT_ATOMS: atom_id res chain seq x y z
N MET A 1 -5.54 22.95 -0.12
CA MET A 1 -5.98 21.58 0.24
C MET A 1 -5.37 21.23 1.58
N THR A 2 -6.15 20.80 2.56
CA THR A 2 -5.67 20.37 3.89
C THR A 2 -5.36 18.86 3.90
N PRO A 3 -4.62 18.33 4.88
CA PRO A 3 -4.39 16.90 5.01
C PRO A 3 -5.68 16.09 5.10
N ALA A 4 -6.65 16.54 5.90
CA ALA A 4 -7.96 15.89 6.01
C ALA A 4 -8.72 15.89 4.67
N GLN A 5 -8.64 16.98 3.90
CA GLN A 5 -9.24 17.03 2.56
C GLN A 5 -8.55 16.06 1.58
N ALA A 6 -7.22 15.94 1.65
CA ALA A 6 -6.45 15.02 0.81
C ALA A 6 -6.79 13.56 1.12
N ILE A 7 -6.85 13.18 2.40
CA ILE A 7 -7.26 11.85 2.85
C ILE A 7 -8.69 11.56 2.39
N ALA A 8 -9.64 12.46 2.66
CA ALA A 8 -11.03 12.28 2.26
C ALA A 8 -11.19 12.20 0.72
N ALA A 9 -10.34 12.90 -0.04
CA ALA A 9 -10.32 12.77 -1.49
C ALA A 9 -9.83 11.39 -1.94
N LEU A 10 -8.77 10.87 -1.31
CA LEU A 10 -8.27 9.52 -1.58
C LEU A 10 -9.30 8.45 -1.19
N ASP A 11 -9.92 8.56 -0.02
CA ASP A 11 -10.97 7.64 0.46
C ASP A 11 -12.11 7.54 -0.55
N ARG A 12 -12.57 8.69 -1.08
CA ARG A 12 -13.62 8.72 -2.13
C ARG A 12 -13.19 8.08 -3.46
N GLN A 13 -11.89 8.08 -3.77
CA GLN A 13 -11.37 7.42 -4.97
C GLN A 13 -11.26 5.92 -4.75
N LEU A 14 -10.74 5.48 -3.60
CA LEU A 14 -10.64 4.07 -3.25
C LEU A 14 -12.02 3.42 -3.09
N ALA A 15 -13.01 4.12 -2.56
CA ALA A 15 -14.38 3.62 -2.49
C ALA A 15 -15.01 3.36 -3.88
N ARG A 16 -14.56 4.06 -4.93
CA ARG A 16 -15.10 3.95 -6.29
C ARG A 16 -14.29 3.04 -7.21
N HIS A 17 -12.98 3.00 -7.03
CA HIS A 17 -12.03 2.39 -7.96
C HIS A 17 -11.03 1.46 -7.27
N GLY A 18 -11.10 1.33 -5.95
CA GLY A 18 -10.28 0.42 -5.19
C GLY A 18 -10.72 -1.03 -5.35
N GLN A 19 -9.78 -1.92 -5.04
CA GLN A 19 -10.01 -3.35 -4.92
C GLN A 19 -9.69 -3.79 -3.49
N ALA A 20 -10.27 -4.91 -3.06
CA ALA A 20 -10.03 -5.45 -1.74
C ALA A 20 -8.57 -5.90 -1.58
N VAL A 21 -7.92 -5.43 -0.52
CA VAL A 21 -6.56 -5.81 -0.15
C VAL A 21 -6.48 -6.10 1.34
N ARG A 22 -5.52 -6.92 1.76
CA ARG A 22 -5.21 -7.10 3.19
C ARG A 22 -3.74 -6.87 3.46
N VAL A 23 -3.43 -5.93 4.34
CA VAL A 23 -2.06 -5.70 4.78
C VAL A 23 -1.81 -6.50 6.05
N ARG A 24 -0.66 -7.15 6.15
CA ARG A 24 -0.25 -7.96 7.32
C ARG A 24 1.16 -7.63 7.76
N ARG A 25 1.33 -7.51 9.08
CA ARG A 25 2.64 -7.43 9.74
C ARG A 25 2.94 -8.70 10.51
N GLY A 26 4.20 -9.09 10.51
CA GLY A 26 4.72 -10.23 11.27
C GLY A 26 5.14 -11.40 10.38
N PRO A 27 5.88 -12.37 10.97
CA PRO A 27 6.25 -13.59 10.29
C PRO A 27 5.03 -14.41 9.88
N LYS A 28 5.23 -15.34 8.93
CA LYS A 28 4.17 -16.21 8.39
C LYS A 28 3.41 -16.95 9.49
N ASP A 29 4.13 -17.40 10.52
CA ASP A 29 3.60 -18.28 11.57
C ASP A 29 3.13 -17.53 12.82
N ALA A 30 3.33 -16.20 12.89
CA ALA A 30 2.85 -15.36 13.99
C ALA A 30 2.51 -13.95 13.49
N GLN A 31 1.25 -13.78 13.07
CA GLN A 31 0.73 -12.49 12.64
C GLN A 31 0.64 -11.52 13.82
N VAL A 32 1.23 -10.33 13.65
CA VAL A 32 1.21 -9.24 14.63
C VAL A 32 0.05 -8.28 14.36
N ALA A 33 -0.25 -8.01 13.09
CA ALA A 33 -1.37 -7.15 12.70
C ALA A 33 -1.95 -7.55 11.34
N ILE A 34 -3.24 -7.26 11.17
CA ILE A 34 -3.95 -7.35 9.89
C ILE A 34 -4.87 -6.16 9.73
N ALA A 35 -4.98 -5.65 8.51
CA ALA A 35 -6.00 -4.67 8.15
C ALA A 35 -6.53 -5.02 6.75
N ALA A 36 -7.85 -5.24 6.66
CA ALA A 36 -8.56 -5.38 5.39
C ALA A 36 -9.10 -4.01 4.97
N MET A 37 -8.86 -3.62 3.71
CA MET A 37 -9.23 -2.29 3.20
C MET A 37 -9.37 -2.28 1.69
N LEU A 38 -9.71 -1.12 1.13
CA LEU A 38 -9.65 -0.88 -0.30
C LEU A 38 -8.32 -0.23 -0.67
N GLY A 39 -7.66 -0.78 -1.67
CA GLY A 39 -6.42 -0.23 -2.24
C GLY A 39 -6.56 -0.07 -3.75
N PHE A 40 -5.85 0.89 -4.33
CA PHE A 40 -5.69 0.93 -5.79
C PHE A 40 -4.44 0.14 -6.15
N VAL A 41 -4.61 -0.98 -6.86
CA VAL A 41 -3.49 -1.83 -7.30
C VAL A 41 -3.30 -1.69 -8.81
N ARG A 42 -2.05 -1.48 -9.21
CA ARG A 42 -1.66 -1.38 -10.63
C ARG A 42 -0.31 -2.07 -10.84
N GLY A 43 -0.22 -2.95 -11.83
CA GLY A 43 1.05 -3.52 -12.29
C GLY A 43 1.96 -2.48 -12.97
N TYR A 44 3.26 -2.68 -12.88
CA TYR A 44 4.24 -1.84 -13.59
C TYR A 44 4.23 -2.17 -15.09
N LYS A 45 4.19 -1.14 -15.94
CA LYS A 45 4.34 -1.30 -17.39
C LYS A 45 5.81 -1.46 -17.76
N ALA A 46 6.10 -1.95 -18.97
CA ALA A 46 7.47 -2.05 -19.48
C ALA A 46 8.25 -0.72 -19.38
N ASP A 47 7.60 0.40 -19.71
CA ASP A 47 8.21 1.74 -19.61
C ASP A 47 8.45 2.20 -18.17
N ASP A 48 7.76 1.60 -17.18
CA ASP A 48 7.97 1.89 -15.77
C ASP A 48 9.19 1.14 -15.20
N VAL A 49 9.74 0.17 -15.95
CA VAL A 49 10.89 -0.66 -15.55
C VAL A 49 12.19 -0.08 -16.11
N VAL A 50 12.96 0.58 -15.25
CA VAL A 50 14.33 0.98 -15.57
C VAL A 50 15.26 -0.21 -15.28
N GLY A 51 16.10 -0.61 -16.23
CA GLY A 51 16.87 -1.87 -16.19
C GLY A 51 17.72 -2.13 -14.93
N GLU A 52 18.07 -1.09 -14.18
CA GLU A 52 18.86 -1.19 -12.93
C GLU A 52 18.05 -0.93 -11.65
N SER A 53 16.75 -0.65 -11.76
CA SER A 53 15.89 -0.26 -10.62
C SER A 53 15.47 -1.41 -9.70
N GLY A 54 15.68 -2.66 -10.12
CA GLY A 54 15.17 -3.84 -9.40
C GLY A 54 13.63 -3.90 -9.35
N VAL A 55 12.92 -3.13 -10.19
CA VAL A 55 11.47 -3.22 -10.40
C VAL A 55 11.19 -4.23 -11.50
N SER A 56 10.31 -5.19 -11.23
CA SER A 56 9.85 -6.17 -12.23
C SER A 56 8.47 -5.78 -12.79
N GLN A 57 8.16 -6.17 -14.03
CA GLN A 57 6.80 -6.05 -14.58
C GLN A 57 5.78 -6.91 -13.82
N THR A 58 6.25 -7.92 -13.09
CA THR A 58 5.42 -8.73 -12.20
C THR A 58 5.05 -7.98 -10.92
N ASP A 59 5.83 -6.96 -10.53
CA ASP A 59 5.54 -6.20 -9.33
C ASP A 59 4.27 -5.37 -9.52
N SER A 60 3.67 -4.98 -8.40
CA SER A 60 2.52 -4.09 -8.40
C SER A 60 2.72 -2.93 -7.43
N LYS A 61 2.24 -1.76 -7.84
CA LYS A 61 2.08 -0.60 -6.96
C LYS A 61 0.72 -0.69 -6.29
N VAL A 62 0.69 -0.55 -4.98
CA VAL A 62 -0.53 -0.46 -4.17
C VAL A 62 -0.60 0.92 -3.53
N VAL A 63 -1.72 1.59 -3.68
CA VAL A 63 -1.99 2.86 -2.99
C VAL A 63 -3.07 2.64 -1.94
N LEU A 64 -2.76 3.01 -0.70
CA LEU A 64 -3.63 2.86 0.47
C LEU A 64 -3.89 4.22 1.11
N SER A 65 -5.07 4.34 1.73
CA SER A 65 -5.38 5.46 2.60
C SER A 65 -4.92 5.20 4.04
N PRO A 66 -4.42 6.23 4.76
CA PRO A 66 -4.16 6.11 6.19
C PRO A 66 -5.43 5.93 7.04
N SER A 67 -6.63 6.26 6.53
CA SER A 67 -7.90 6.16 7.27
C SER A 67 -8.15 4.74 7.79
N ASP A 68 -7.96 3.74 6.93
CA ASP A 68 -8.18 2.32 7.26
C ASP A 68 -7.05 1.70 8.10
N LEU A 69 -6.00 2.48 8.39
CA LEU A 69 -4.83 2.07 9.16
C LEU A 69 -4.73 2.79 10.51
N ALA A 70 -5.83 3.39 10.99
CA ALA A 70 -5.85 4.08 12.29
C ALA A 70 -5.44 3.17 13.47
N ALA A 71 -5.84 1.89 13.44
CA ALA A 71 -5.48 0.89 14.45
C ALA A 71 -4.20 0.11 14.13
N TRP A 72 -3.55 0.41 12.98
CA TRP A 72 -2.33 -0.29 12.57
C TRP A 72 -1.15 0.10 13.47
N PRO A 73 -0.32 -0.86 13.92
CA PRO A 73 0.85 -0.54 14.74
C PRO A 73 1.82 0.34 13.97
N ARG A 74 2.28 1.44 14.56
CA ARG A 74 3.27 2.31 13.93
C ARG A 74 4.64 1.59 13.82
N PRO A 75 5.44 1.86 12.77
CA PRO A 75 5.13 2.73 11.62
C PRO A 75 4.06 2.11 10.69
N PHE A 76 3.48 2.93 9.80
CA PHE A 76 2.61 2.44 8.72
C PHE A 76 3.26 1.29 7.93
N PRO A 77 2.51 0.53 7.11
CA PRO A 77 3.07 -0.59 6.36
C PRO A 77 4.39 -0.25 5.65
N GLN A 78 5.36 -1.15 5.79
CA GLN A 78 6.74 -0.95 5.39
C GLN A 78 7.35 -2.21 4.77
N LYS A 79 8.62 -2.11 4.33
CA LYS A 79 9.36 -3.25 3.77
C LYS A 79 9.34 -4.45 4.74
N GLY A 80 9.06 -5.64 4.21
CA GLY A 80 8.95 -6.89 4.98
C GLY A 80 7.56 -7.17 5.55
N ASP A 81 6.63 -6.20 5.49
CA ASP A 81 5.21 -6.49 5.66
C ASP A 81 4.67 -7.21 4.40
N TRP A 82 3.42 -7.69 4.47
CA TRP A 82 2.76 -8.43 3.39
C TRP A 82 1.52 -7.68 2.92
N CYS A 83 1.20 -7.80 1.64
CA CYS A 83 -0.06 -7.35 1.07
C CYS A 83 -0.72 -8.52 0.31
N GLU A 84 -1.93 -8.89 0.72
CA GLU A 84 -2.78 -9.83 0.02
C GLU A 84 -3.56 -9.09 -1.07
N VAL A 85 -3.38 -9.50 -2.32
CA VAL A 85 -4.14 -9.04 -3.49
C VAL A 85 -4.54 -10.26 -4.30
N ASP A 86 -5.81 -10.37 -4.66
CA ASP A 86 -6.38 -11.53 -5.38
C ASP A 86 -6.06 -12.88 -4.71
N GLY A 87 -6.13 -12.93 -3.37
CA GLY A 87 -5.86 -14.13 -2.58
C GLY A 87 -4.38 -14.52 -2.49
N ARG A 88 -3.46 -13.68 -3.00
CA ARG A 88 -2.01 -13.95 -2.98
C ARG A 88 -1.31 -12.98 -2.04
N PHE A 89 -0.63 -13.52 -1.03
CA PHE A 89 0.26 -12.74 -0.18
C PHE A 89 1.56 -12.43 -0.92
N ARG A 90 1.80 -11.14 -1.13
CA ARG A 90 3.00 -10.60 -1.78
C ARG A 90 3.79 -9.77 -0.77
N VAL A 91 5.11 -9.88 -0.83
CA VAL A 91 6.00 -9.14 0.07
C VAL A 91 6.03 -7.67 -0.33
N VAL A 92 5.96 -6.76 0.65
CA VAL A 92 6.24 -5.34 0.45
C VAL A 92 7.76 -5.17 0.36
N GLU A 93 8.25 -4.73 -0.81
CA GLU A 93 9.67 -4.50 -1.07
C GLU A 93 10.06 -3.04 -0.78
N GLU A 94 9.17 -2.11 -1.10
CA GLU A 94 9.35 -0.67 -0.88
C GLU A 94 8.07 -0.01 -0.42
N HIS A 95 8.22 1.13 0.24
CA HIS A 95 7.11 1.93 0.73
C HIS A 95 7.45 3.42 0.64
N ASP A 96 6.43 4.24 0.40
CA ASP A 96 6.50 5.69 0.47
C ASP A 96 5.26 6.21 1.23
N HIS A 97 5.50 6.95 2.31
CA HIS A 97 4.44 7.58 3.11
C HIS A 97 4.37 9.05 2.73
N ARG A 98 3.54 9.37 1.74
CA ARG A 98 3.38 10.74 1.24
C ARG A 98 2.76 11.62 2.31
N LYS A 99 3.44 12.72 2.61
CA LYS A 99 3.03 13.69 3.61
C LYS A 99 2.55 14.99 2.97
N LEU A 100 1.57 15.61 3.61
CA LEU A 100 1.14 16.99 3.38
C LEU A 100 1.14 17.69 4.73
N ASN A 101 1.90 18.76 4.89
CA ASN A 101 2.10 19.44 6.18
C ASN A 101 2.49 18.45 7.30
N ASP A 102 3.49 17.60 7.03
CA ASP A 102 3.99 16.53 7.91
C ASP A 102 3.00 15.44 8.33
N VAL A 103 1.76 15.48 7.84
CA VAL A 103 0.75 14.44 8.05
C VAL A 103 0.76 13.48 6.87
N VAL A 104 0.86 12.17 7.12
CA VAL A 104 0.74 11.15 6.08
C VAL A 104 -0.67 11.14 5.53
N VAL A 105 -0.81 11.29 4.22
CA VAL A 105 -2.09 11.35 3.50
C VAL A 105 -2.29 10.23 2.50
N ARG A 106 -1.20 9.56 2.08
CA ARG A 106 -1.21 8.44 1.12
C ARG A 106 -0.05 7.51 1.40
N ILE A 107 -0.31 6.22 1.39
CA ILE A 107 0.71 5.18 1.55
C ILE A 107 0.83 4.47 0.21
N GLU A 108 2.04 4.44 -0.35
CA GLU A 108 2.34 3.70 -1.57
C GLU A 108 3.25 2.54 -1.23
N LEU A 109 2.92 1.36 -1.71
CA LEU A 109 3.70 0.14 -1.53
C LEU A 109 4.08 -0.42 -2.90
N ARG A 110 5.30 -0.94 -3.02
CA ARG A 110 5.68 -1.85 -4.11
C ARG A 110 5.65 -3.26 -3.55
N ILE A 111 4.84 -4.12 -4.15
CA ILE A 111 4.70 -5.52 -3.75
C ILE A 111 5.26 -6.42 -4.84
N LYS A 112 5.94 -7.47 -4.42
CA LYS A 112 6.65 -8.40 -5.32
C LYS A 112 5.72 -9.46 -5.92
N GLY A 113 5.86 -9.67 -7.23
CA GLY A 113 5.35 -10.87 -7.93
C GLY A 113 3.97 -10.76 -8.54
#